data_AF-A0A9D6A211-F1
#
_entry.id   AF-A0A9D6A211-F1
#
_cell.length_a   1.000
_cell.length_b   1.000
_cell.length_c   1.000
_cell.angle_alpha   90.00
_cell.angle_beta   90.00
_cell.angle_gamma   90.00
#
_symmetry.space_group_name_H-M   'P 1'
#
loop_
_entity.id
_entity.type
_entity.pdbx_description
1 polymer ?
#
loop_
_entity_poly.entity_id
_entity_poly.type
_entity_poly.pdbx_seq_one_letter_code
_entity_poly.pdbx_strand_id
1 'polypeptide(L)' 'MRLSKNFTRTIKQAPADEVARNAQLLIRAGYVHKTMAGVYSYLPLGL' A
#
# COMPACT_ATOMS: atom_id res chain seq x y z
N MET A 1 7.33 16.96 -5.10
CA MET A 1 6.61 17.00 -3.79
C MET A 1 7.59 16.66 -2.68
N ARG A 2 7.46 17.23 -1.49
CA ARG A 2 8.34 16.89 -0.35
C ARG A 2 7.78 15.65 0.35
N LEU A 3 8.62 14.63 0.58
CA LEU A 3 8.21 13.39 1.26
C LEU A 3 7.58 13.66 2.64
N SER A 4 8.05 14.68 3.35
CA SER A 4 7.51 15.10 4.65
C SER A 4 6.07 15.64 4.61
N LYS A 5 5.59 16.06 3.43
CA LYS A 5 4.22 16.55 3.22
C LYS A 5 3.33 15.50 2.53
N ASN A 6 3.89 14.35 2.15
CA ASN A 6 3.17 13.28 1.50
C ASN A 6 2.65 12.28 2.53
N PHE A 7 1.40 11.89 2.38
CA PHE A 7 0.81 10.82 3.17
C PHE A 7 1.27 9.46 2.63
N THR A 8 2.48 9.07 3.00
CA THR A 8 3.07 7.78 2.62
C THR A 8 3.20 6.93 3.87
N ARG A 9 2.48 5.81 3.91
CA ARG A 9 2.53 4.87 5.03
C ARG A 9 3.14 3.56 4.57
N THR A 10 4.46 3.46 4.64
CA THR A 10 5.17 2.21 4.35
C THR A 10 5.15 1.30 5.57
N ILE A 11 5.10 -0.01 5.32
CA ILE A 11 5.13 -1.04 6.37
C ILE A 11 6.35 -1.94 6.19
N LYS A 12 6.92 -2.41 7.30
CA LYS A 12 8.14 -3.25 7.27
C LYS A 12 7.83 -4.70 6.90
N GLN A 13 6.71 -5.24 7.39
CA GLN A 13 6.17 -6.54 6.98
C GLN A 13 5.08 -6.35 5.93
N ALA A 14 5.12 -7.18 4.88
CA ALA A 14 4.00 -7.32 3.97
C ALA A 14 2.87 -8.14 4.65
N PRO A 15 1.59 -7.86 4.35
CA PRO A 15 0.50 -8.68 4.85
C PRO A 15 0.63 -10.11 4.33
N ALA A 16 0.50 -11.09 5.23
CA ALA A 16 0.59 -12.52 4.91
C ALA A 16 -0.61 -13.02 4.08
N ASP A 17 -1.71 -12.26 4.06
CA ASP A 17 -2.96 -12.61 3.36
C ASP A 17 -2.90 -12.42 1.85
N GLU A 18 -1.85 -11.80 1.31
CA GLU A 18 -1.71 -11.57 -0.13
C GLU A 18 -0.76 -12.59 -0.77
N VAL A 19 -1.26 -13.38 -1.72
CA VAL A 19 -0.46 -14.35 -2.49
C VAL A 19 0.29 -13.66 -3.62
N ALA A 20 -0.27 -12.58 -4.17
CA ALA A 20 0.32 -11.85 -5.29
C ALA A 20 1.48 -10.96 -4.81
N ARG A 21 2.69 -11.25 -5.29
CA ARG A 21 3.91 -10.47 -4.98
C ARG A 21 3.77 -8.98 -5.33
N ASN A 22 3.05 -8.67 -6.41
CA ASN A 22 2.80 -7.28 -6.82
C ASN A 22 1.92 -6.54 -5.80
N ALA A 23 0.85 -7.19 -5.31
CA ALA A 23 -0.03 -6.61 -4.30
C ALA A 23 0.71 -6.39 -2.98
N GLN A 24 1.54 -7.35 -2.56
CA GLN A 24 2.39 -7.20 -1.38
C GLN A 24 3.32 -5.97 -1.48
N LEU A 25 3.93 -5.74 -2.65
CA LEU A 25 4.80 -4.59 -2.87
C LEU A 25 4.04 -3.26 -2.85
N LEU A 26 2.89 -3.20 -3.50
CA LEU A 26 2.05 -1.99 -3.54
C LEU A 26 1.52 -1.61 -2.16
N ILE A 27 1.11 -2.60 -1.36
CA ILE A 27 0.68 -2.37 0.02
C ILE A 27 1.87 -1.95 0.89
N ARG A 28 3.00 -2.64 0.74
CA ARG A 28 4.22 -2.36 1.52
C ARG A 28 4.75 -0.95 1.29
N ALA A 29 4.75 -0.51 0.05
CA ALA A 29 5.23 0.82 -0.33
C ALA A 29 4.18 1.92 -0.14
N GLY A 30 2.98 1.60 0.37
CA GLY A 30 1.95 2.58 0.73
C GLY A 30 1.24 3.18 -0.48
N TYR A 31 1.17 2.46 -1.60
CA TYR A 31 0.42 2.85 -2.80
C TYR A 31 -1.06 2.48 -2.69
N VAL A 32 -1.35 1.32 -2.09
CA VAL A 32 -2.70 0.82 -1.90
C VAL A 32 -2.88 0.29 -0.49
N HIS A 33 -4.09 0.39 0.06
CA HIS A 33 -4.45 -0.17 1.35
C HIS A 33 -5.63 -1.11 1.19
N LYS A 34 -5.46 -2.36 1.61
CA LYS A 34 -6.51 -3.38 1.58
C LYS A 34 -7.51 -3.09 2.69
N THR A 35 -8.75 -2.75 2.31
CA THR A 35 -9.84 -2.46 3.26
C THR A 35 -10.65 -3.72 3.57
N MET A 36 -10.85 -4.58 2.57
CA MET A 36 -11.43 -5.93 2.72
C MET A 36 -10.92 -6.88 1.64
N ALA A 37 -11.27 -8.16 1.70
CA ALA A 37 -10.86 -9.14 0.69
C ALA A 37 -11.30 -8.68 -0.72
N GLY A 38 -10.33 -8.47 -1.61
CA GLY A 38 -10.58 -7.99 -2.98
C GLY A 38 -10.86 -6.49 -3.12
N VAL A 39 -10.86 -5.70 -2.03
CA VAL A 39 -11.07 -4.24 -2.09
C VAL A 39 -9.87 -3.48 -1.60
N TYR A 40 -9.41 -2.56 -2.44
CA TYR A 40 -8.24 -1.73 -2.22
C TYR A 40 -8.62 -0.25 -2.31
N SER A 41 -8.16 0.53 -1.35
CA SER A 41 -8.16 1.99 -1.42
C SER A 41 -6.84 2.46 -1.98
N TYR A 42 -6.88 3.37 -2.96
CA TYR A 42 -5.69 4.05 -3.46
C TYR A 42 -5.25 5.12 -2.46
N LEU A 43 -3.94 5.17 -2.18
CA LEU A 43 -3.33 6.24 -1.39
C LEU A 43 -2.78 7.32 -2.33
N PRO A 44 -2.39 8.51 -1.81
CA PRO A 44 -1.89 9.61 -2.64
C PRO A 44 -0.65 9.31 -3.49
N LEU A 45 0.02 8.17 -3.26
CA LEU A 45 1.09 7.68 -4.14
C LEU A 45 0.61 6.74 -5.25
N GLY A 46 -0.56 6.11 -5.09
CA GLY A 46 -1.14 5.16 -6.04
C GLY A 46 -2.05 5.78 -7.09
N LEU A 47 -2.11 7.12 -7.13
CA LEU A 47 -2.95 7.93 -8.02
C LEU A 47 -2.06 8.77 -8.94
#